data_AF-A0AAU6ZIZ3-F1
#
_entry.id   AF-A0AAU6ZIZ3-F1
#
_cell.length_a   1.000
_cell.length_b   1.000
_cell.length_c   1.000
_cell.angle_alpha   90.00
_cell.angle_beta   90.00
_cell.angle_gamma   90.00
#
_symmetry.space_group_name_H-M   'P 1'
#
loop_
_entity.id
_entity.type
_entity.pdbx_description
1 polymer ?
#
loop_
_entity_poly.entity_id
_entity_poly.type
_entity_poly.pdbx_seq_one_letter_code
_entity_poly.pdbx_strand_id
1 'polypeptide(L)'
;MIADLISAPGALGVFGLAVLLFGFAPGLVLAAIVRLIPDIDRRRELQAELYEVPRWERPFWVAQQFEVALRLGLSPRISWAWGRYVWHRSTIESGLQRHLESPETFEIPDVELKELIGPGDLVKLAWAVARFPGERMWVRVTHRDGDRLKGNLENWPLYVHLHPGERVTFLIDDIIDCHLIEVTSGEVLTNQAA
;
A
#
# COMPACT_ATOMS: atom_id res chain seq x y z
N MET A 1 52.25 -10.39 13.97
CA MET A 1 51.00 -9.59 14.07
C MET A 1 49.80 -10.30 13.47
N ILE A 2 49.65 -10.49 12.14
CA ILE A 2 48.48 -11.22 11.58
C ILE A 2 48.50 -12.72 11.96
N ALA A 3 49.68 -13.36 11.91
CA ALA A 3 49.85 -14.77 12.28
C ALA A 3 49.53 -15.05 13.76
N ASP A 4 49.86 -14.11 14.66
CA ASP A 4 49.58 -14.22 16.10
C ASP A 4 48.09 -14.01 16.42
N LEU A 5 47.37 -13.24 15.58
CA LEU A 5 45.93 -13.00 15.74
C LEU A 5 45.10 -14.24 15.36
N ILE A 6 45.56 -15.01 14.36
CA ILE A 6 44.87 -16.20 13.84
C ILE A 6 45.14 -17.43 14.72
N SER A 7 46.27 -17.46 15.44
CA SER A 7 46.64 -18.56 16.34
C SER A 7 46.00 -18.48 17.73
N ALA A 8 45.27 -17.39 18.03
CA ALA A 8 44.53 -17.28 19.28
C ALA A 8 43.37 -18.30 19.34
N PRO A 9 43.16 -18.99 20.48
CA PRO A 9 42.06 -19.94 20.65
C PRO A 9 40.71 -19.27 20.35
N GLY A 10 39.98 -19.81 19.37
CA GLY A 10 38.66 -19.28 18.98
C GLY A 10 38.69 -18.17 17.93
N ALA A 11 39.85 -17.69 17.46
CA ALA A 11 39.94 -16.65 16.43
C ALA A 11 39.23 -17.06 15.12
N LEU A 12 39.42 -18.30 14.67
CA LEU A 12 38.72 -18.86 13.52
C LEU A 12 37.20 -18.93 13.73
N GLY A 13 36.75 -19.21 14.95
CA GLY A 13 35.33 -19.24 15.30
C GLY A 13 34.70 -17.85 15.27
N VAL A 14 35.37 -16.85 15.85
CA VAL A 14 34.93 -15.45 15.83
C VAL A 14 34.93 -14.91 14.40
N PHE A 15 35.96 -15.21 13.60
CA PHE A 15 36.01 -14.83 12.19
C PHE A 15 34.86 -15.48 11.39
N GLY A 16 34.63 -16.78 11.57
CA GLY A 16 33.51 -17.48 10.94
C GLY A 16 32.15 -16.90 11.33
N LEU A 17 31.96 -16.57 12.62
CA LEU A 17 30.75 -15.91 13.12
C LEU A 17 30.55 -14.53 12.49
N ALA A 18 31.62 -13.73 12.35
CA ALA A 18 31.55 -12.43 11.70
C ALA A 18 31.19 -12.53 10.21
N VAL A 19 31.78 -13.49 9.48
CA VAL A 19 31.42 -13.76 8.08
C VAL A 19 29.95 -14.18 7.96
N LEU A 20 29.45 -14.97 8.91
CA LEU A 20 28.05 -15.37 8.94
C LEU A 20 27.14 -14.16 9.21
N LEU A 21 27.38 -13.39 10.27
CA LEU A 21 26.51 -12.30 10.70
C LEU A 21 26.51 -11.09 9.75
N PHE A 22 27.66 -10.74 9.17
CA PHE A 22 27.81 -9.55 8.31
C PHE A 22 27.88 -9.86 6.81
N GLY A 23 28.02 -11.15 6.45
CA GLY A 23 28.05 -11.60 5.06
C GLY A 23 26.74 -12.26 4.64
N PHE A 24 26.48 -13.45 5.18
CA PHE A 24 25.44 -14.36 4.67
C PHE A 24 24.07 -14.17 5.34
N ALA A 25 24.05 -14.06 6.67
CA ALA A 25 22.83 -14.02 7.46
C ALA A 25 21.87 -12.88 7.09
N PRO A 26 22.32 -11.64 6.82
CA PRO A 26 21.40 -10.55 6.53
C PRO A 26 20.54 -10.82 5.27
N GLY A 27 21.15 -11.39 4.23
CA GLY A 27 20.43 -11.78 3.01
C GLY A 27 19.42 -12.90 3.24
N LEU A 28 19.81 -13.94 3.98
CA LEU A 28 18.93 -15.07 4.27
C LEU A 28 17.76 -14.66 5.17
N VAL A 29 18.04 -13.87 6.21
CA VAL A 29 17.02 -13.34 7.13
C VAL A 29 16.07 -12.41 6.38
N LEU A 30 16.59 -11.48 5.56
CA LEU A 30 15.73 -10.62 4.75
C LEU A 30 14.85 -11.43 3.79
N ALA A 31 15.40 -12.45 3.13
CA ALA A 31 14.64 -13.34 2.24
C ALA A 31 13.50 -14.10 2.98
N ALA A 32 13.66 -14.39 4.26
CA ALA A 32 12.58 -14.93 5.08
C ALA A 32 11.54 -13.85 5.42
N ILE A 33 11.99 -12.66 5.83
CA ILE A 33 11.14 -11.53 6.25
C ILE A 33 10.24 -11.05 5.11
N VAL A 34 10.79 -10.85 3.90
CA VAL A 34 10.01 -10.30 2.76
C VAL A 34 8.86 -11.21 2.34
N ARG A 35 8.88 -12.51 2.70
CA ARG A 35 7.73 -13.40 2.47
C ARG A 35 6.50 -13.03 3.31
N LEU A 36 6.68 -12.26 4.39
CA LEU A 36 5.59 -11.75 5.22
C LEU A 36 4.92 -10.50 4.62
N ILE A 37 5.58 -9.83 3.67
CA ILE A 37 5.07 -8.60 3.03
C ILE A 37 4.18 -9.00 1.84
N PRO A 38 2.92 -8.56 1.74
CA PRO A 38 2.01 -9.01 0.67
C PRO A 38 2.40 -8.48 -0.72
N ASP A 39 2.89 -7.25 -0.83
CA ASP A 39 3.32 -6.59 -2.07
C ASP A 39 4.58 -7.24 -2.66
N ILE A 40 4.53 -7.68 -3.93
CA ILE A 40 5.63 -8.38 -4.61
C ILE A 40 6.73 -7.41 -5.07
N ASP A 41 6.37 -6.21 -5.49
CA ASP A 41 7.33 -5.22 -5.99
C ASP A 41 8.18 -4.69 -4.83
N ARG A 42 7.53 -4.43 -3.68
CA ARG A 42 8.23 -4.06 -2.45
C ARG A 42 9.23 -5.13 -1.98
N ARG A 43 8.95 -6.43 -2.19
CA ARG A 43 9.91 -7.50 -1.85
C ARG A 43 11.18 -7.41 -2.68
N ARG A 44 11.06 -7.11 -3.98
CA ARG A 44 12.18 -7.01 -4.92
C ARG A 44 13.03 -5.77 -4.64
N GLU A 45 12.38 -4.66 -4.36
CA GLU A 45 13.04 -3.40 -3.97
C GLU A 45 13.90 -3.58 -2.71
N LEU A 46 13.33 -4.15 -1.64
CA LEU A 46 14.07 -4.40 -0.39
C LEU A 46 15.28 -5.34 -0.59
N GLN A 47 15.16 -6.32 -1.49
CA GLN A 47 16.28 -7.19 -1.84
C GLN A 47 17.40 -6.44 -2.57
N ALA A 48 17.06 -5.46 -3.43
CA ALA A 48 18.04 -4.61 -4.10
C ALA A 48 18.70 -3.64 -3.11
N GLU A 49 17.93 -2.97 -2.25
CA GLU A 49 18.42 -2.03 -1.23
C GLU A 49 19.46 -2.67 -0.29
N LEU A 50 19.28 -3.94 0.08
CA LEU A 50 20.25 -4.65 0.94
C LEU A 50 21.68 -4.65 0.36
N TYR A 51 21.81 -4.67 -0.97
CA TYR A 51 23.12 -4.67 -1.63
C TYR A 51 23.76 -3.29 -1.70
N GLU A 52 22.95 -2.23 -1.59
CA GLU A 52 23.41 -0.84 -1.48
C GLU A 52 23.88 -0.51 -0.06
N VAL A 53 23.32 -1.19 0.95
CA VAL A 53 23.70 -1.00 2.36
C VAL A 53 25.12 -1.54 2.64
N PRO A 54 25.98 -0.76 3.32
CA PRO A 54 27.30 -1.22 3.77
C PRO A 54 27.22 -2.49 4.64
N ARG A 55 28.13 -3.45 4.43
CA ARG A 55 28.04 -4.79 5.05
C ARG A 55 27.93 -4.80 6.57
N TRP A 56 28.55 -3.84 7.25
CA TRP A 56 28.50 -3.73 8.72
C TRP A 56 27.15 -3.18 9.23
N GLU A 57 26.39 -2.46 8.41
CA GLU A 57 25.07 -1.90 8.74
C GLU A 57 23.92 -2.86 8.42
N ARG A 58 24.14 -3.83 7.51
CA ARG A 58 23.11 -4.78 7.05
C ARG A 58 22.34 -5.48 8.17
N PRO A 59 22.96 -5.97 9.27
CA PRO A 59 22.20 -6.64 10.32
C PRO A 59 21.16 -5.72 10.99
N PHE A 60 21.54 -4.46 11.23
CA PHE A 60 20.65 -3.47 11.83
C PHE A 60 19.54 -3.05 10.85
N TRP A 61 19.91 -2.83 9.59
CA TRP A 61 18.96 -2.52 8.53
C TRP A 61 17.93 -3.65 8.35
N VAL A 62 18.37 -4.91 8.34
CA VAL A 62 17.47 -6.07 8.25
C VAL A 62 16.56 -6.19 9.47
N ALA A 63 17.06 -5.87 10.67
CA ALA A 63 16.23 -5.82 11.88
C ALA A 63 15.14 -4.73 11.78
N GLN A 64 15.44 -3.58 11.19
CA GLN A 64 14.46 -2.54 10.91
C GLN A 64 13.40 -3.02 9.89
N GLN A 65 13.82 -3.72 8.83
CA GLN A 65 12.86 -4.30 7.88
C GLN A 65 12.01 -5.41 8.51
N PHE A 66 12.54 -6.14 9.50
CA PHE A 66 11.75 -7.10 10.26
C PHE A 66 10.61 -6.41 11.02
N GLU A 67 10.89 -5.28 11.67
CA GLU A 67 9.87 -4.48 12.34
C GLU A 67 8.79 -4.00 11.36
N VAL A 68 9.19 -3.47 10.21
CA VAL A 68 8.28 -3.03 9.15
C VAL A 68 7.43 -4.19 8.64
N ALA A 69 8.05 -5.34 8.36
CA ALA A 69 7.35 -6.53 7.88
C ALA A 69 6.41 -7.13 8.94
N LEU A 70 6.74 -7.03 10.22
CA LEU A 70 5.81 -7.38 11.30
C LEU A 70 4.63 -6.41 11.33
N ARG A 71 4.86 -5.10 11.20
CA ARG A 71 3.77 -4.12 11.13
C ARG A 71 2.91 -4.32 9.88
N LEU A 72 3.48 -4.59 8.72
CA LEU A 72 2.73 -4.76 7.47
C LEU A 72 2.12 -6.15 7.31
N GLY A 73 2.78 -7.21 7.80
CA GLY A 73 2.34 -8.60 7.64
C GLY A 73 1.51 -9.13 8.81
N LEU A 74 1.79 -8.68 10.05
CA LEU A 74 1.11 -9.13 11.27
C LEU A 74 -0.06 -8.22 11.65
N SER A 75 0.04 -6.90 11.42
CA SER A 75 -1.05 -5.96 11.72
C SER A 75 -2.35 -6.25 10.96
N PRO A 76 -2.35 -6.63 9.66
CA PRO A 76 -3.60 -6.91 8.96
C PRO A 76 -4.31 -8.19 9.42
N ARG A 77 -3.69 -9.03 10.25
CA ARG A 77 -4.31 -10.29 10.74
C ARG A 77 -4.64 -10.26 12.23
N ILE A 78 -3.75 -9.71 13.06
CA ILE A 78 -3.98 -9.64 14.52
C ILE A 78 -4.87 -8.44 14.89
N SER A 79 -4.68 -7.27 14.27
CA SER A 79 -5.63 -6.15 14.46
C SER A 79 -6.99 -6.45 13.82
N TRP A 80 -7.07 -7.40 12.89
CA TRP A 80 -8.30 -7.73 12.16
C TRP A 80 -9.20 -8.72 12.93
N ALA A 81 -8.60 -9.71 13.60
CA ALA A 81 -9.33 -10.62 14.48
C ALA A 81 -9.90 -9.90 15.73
N TRP A 82 -9.16 -8.93 16.27
CA TRP A 82 -9.60 -8.15 17.42
C TRP A 82 -10.37 -6.86 17.04
N GLY A 83 -9.99 -6.15 15.98
CA GLY A 83 -10.60 -4.88 15.54
C GLY A 83 -11.98 -5.04 14.91
N ARG A 84 -12.30 -6.20 14.29
CA ARG A 84 -13.68 -6.53 13.90
C ARG A 84 -14.61 -6.63 15.12
N TYR A 85 -14.07 -7.01 16.28
CA TYR A 85 -14.83 -7.23 17.51
C TYR A 85 -14.74 -6.08 18.52
N VAL A 86 -13.71 -5.23 18.44
CA VAL A 86 -13.32 -4.27 19.50
C VAL A 86 -13.09 -2.84 18.96
N TRP A 87 -13.87 -2.36 17.96
CA TRP A 87 -13.86 -0.99 17.39
C TRP A 87 -12.82 -0.79 16.26
N HIS A 88 -13.05 -0.10 15.13
CA HIS A 88 -13.88 1.07 14.81
C HIS A 88 -14.65 0.94 13.47
N ARG A 89 -15.88 1.47 13.39
CA ARG A 89 -16.59 1.66 12.10
C ARG A 89 -15.95 2.83 11.36
N SER A 90 -15.19 2.57 10.31
CA SER A 90 -14.85 3.61 9.34
C SER A 90 -16.07 3.94 8.51
N THR A 91 -16.37 5.21 8.33
CA THR A 91 -17.50 5.66 7.49
C THR A 91 -16.97 6.53 6.36
N ILE A 92 -17.55 6.36 5.18
CA ILE A 92 -17.29 7.25 4.07
C ILE A 92 -17.83 8.64 4.45
N GLU A 93 -17.01 9.67 4.28
CA GLU A 93 -17.40 11.05 4.47
C GLU A 93 -17.94 11.63 3.16
N SER A 94 -18.95 12.49 3.25
CA SER A 94 -19.43 13.23 2.09
C SER A 94 -18.37 14.23 1.64
N GLY A 95 -17.93 14.10 0.38
CA GLY A 95 -17.00 15.05 -0.23
C GLY A 95 -17.58 16.46 -0.31
N LEU A 96 -18.88 16.55 -0.58
CA LEU A 96 -19.62 17.82 -0.59
C LEU A 96 -19.60 18.52 0.76
N GLN A 97 -19.86 17.79 1.86
CA GLN A 97 -19.82 18.39 3.20
C GLN A 97 -18.42 18.93 3.54
N ARG A 98 -17.37 18.18 3.19
CA ARG A 98 -15.97 18.61 3.40
C ARG A 98 -15.60 19.84 2.58
N HIS A 99 -16.05 19.90 1.33
CA HIS A 99 -15.89 21.08 0.49
C HIS A 99 -16.56 22.30 1.11
N LEU A 100 -17.79 22.16 1.63
CA LEU A 100 -18.49 23.27 2.30
C LEU A 100 -17.76 23.74 3.58
N GLU A 101 -17.13 22.83 4.32
CA GLU A 101 -16.37 23.15 5.53
C GLU A 101 -15.02 23.84 5.22
N SER A 102 -14.38 23.53 4.08
CA SER A 102 -13.07 24.09 3.70
C SER A 102 -12.89 24.17 2.18
N PRO A 103 -13.58 25.11 1.50
CA PRO A 103 -13.64 25.17 0.04
C PRO A 103 -12.27 25.36 -0.61
N GLU A 104 -11.38 26.15 0.01
CA GLU A 104 -10.05 26.43 -0.54
C GLU A 104 -9.10 25.23 -0.55
N THR A 105 -9.37 24.17 0.21
CA THR A 105 -8.47 23.01 0.35
C THR A 105 -9.08 21.72 -0.19
N PHE A 106 -10.41 21.68 -0.35
CA PHE A 106 -11.14 20.49 -0.76
C PHE A 106 -11.85 20.73 -2.08
N GLU A 107 -11.10 20.77 -3.18
CA GLU A 107 -11.72 20.81 -4.51
C GLU A 107 -12.54 19.53 -4.74
N ILE A 108 -13.72 19.67 -5.35
CA ILE A 108 -14.59 18.56 -5.73
C ILE A 108 -14.83 18.58 -7.24
N PRO A 109 -14.94 17.40 -7.89
CA PRO A 109 -15.37 17.31 -9.28
C PRO A 109 -16.68 18.05 -9.50
N ASP A 110 -16.77 18.76 -10.63
CA ASP A 110 -18.01 19.43 -11.03
C ASP A 110 -19.11 18.40 -11.37
N VAL A 111 -20.34 18.90 -11.52
CA VAL A 111 -21.52 18.04 -11.74
C VAL A 111 -21.41 17.30 -13.08
N GLU A 112 -20.93 17.98 -14.13
CA GLU A 112 -20.79 17.42 -15.47
C GLU A 112 -19.78 16.26 -15.48
N LEU A 113 -18.64 16.41 -14.82
CA LEU A 113 -17.62 15.38 -14.69
C LEU A 113 -18.11 14.20 -13.85
N LYS A 114 -18.88 14.45 -12.78
CA LYS A 114 -19.52 13.40 -11.99
C LYS A 114 -20.52 12.59 -12.81
N GLU A 115 -21.26 13.22 -13.71
CA GLU A 115 -22.19 12.54 -14.61
C GLU A 115 -21.49 11.56 -15.56
N LEU A 116 -20.23 11.81 -15.92
CA LEU A 116 -19.45 10.93 -16.81
C LEU A 116 -18.89 9.69 -16.11
N ILE A 117 -18.86 9.65 -14.77
CA ILE A 117 -18.24 8.55 -14.01
C ILE A 117 -18.95 7.22 -14.28
N GLY A 118 -18.21 6.23 -14.76
CA GLY A 118 -18.72 4.91 -15.10
C GLY A 118 -17.79 3.78 -14.66
N PRO A 119 -18.19 2.51 -14.92
CA PRO A 119 -17.33 1.35 -14.66
C PRO A 119 -15.97 1.47 -15.36
N GLY A 120 -14.89 1.24 -14.61
CA GLY A 120 -13.51 1.37 -15.07
C GLY A 120 -12.80 2.57 -14.44
N ASP A 121 -13.51 3.67 -14.22
CA ASP A 121 -12.97 4.93 -13.71
C ASP A 121 -12.46 4.80 -12.28
N LEU A 122 -11.49 5.65 -11.94
CA LEU A 122 -10.97 5.75 -10.58
C LEU A 122 -11.60 6.96 -9.90
N VAL A 123 -12.16 6.75 -8.72
CA VAL A 123 -12.69 7.81 -7.88
C VAL A 123 -12.03 7.78 -6.53
N LYS A 124 -11.86 8.95 -5.92
CA LYS A 124 -11.28 9.09 -4.60
C LYS A 124 -12.38 9.41 -3.60
N LEU A 125 -12.35 8.72 -2.48
CA LEU A 125 -13.27 8.95 -1.36
C LEU A 125 -12.47 9.28 -0.10
N ALA A 126 -13.15 9.89 0.88
CA ALA A 126 -12.60 10.14 2.20
C ALA A 126 -13.26 9.22 3.24
N TRP A 127 -12.47 8.72 4.19
CA TRP A 127 -12.92 7.89 5.30
C TRP A 127 -12.64 8.56 6.63
N ALA A 128 -13.68 8.66 7.45
CA ALA A 128 -13.55 8.98 8.86
C ALA A 128 -13.13 7.73 9.62
N VAL A 129 -12.07 7.85 10.43
CA VAL A 129 -11.65 6.80 11.36
C VAL A 129 -11.57 7.42 12.75
N ALA A 130 -12.32 6.86 13.71
CA ALA A 130 -12.35 7.41 15.06
C ALA A 130 -10.94 7.40 15.67
N ARG A 131 -10.53 8.54 16.25
CA ARG A 131 -9.23 8.76 16.91
C ARG A 131 -8.00 8.77 15.99
N PHE A 132 -8.20 8.74 14.67
CA PHE A 132 -7.12 8.85 13.68
C PHE A 132 -7.39 9.99 12.71
N PRO A 133 -6.34 10.56 12.07
CA PRO A 133 -6.54 11.40 10.91
C PRO A 133 -7.17 10.54 9.82
N GLY A 134 -8.35 10.93 9.32
CA GLY A 134 -9.07 10.20 8.28
C GLY A 134 -8.21 9.92 7.04
N GLU A 135 -8.64 8.97 6.22
CA GLU A 135 -7.86 8.47 5.09
C GLU A 135 -8.55 8.77 3.75
N ARG A 136 -7.77 9.12 2.72
CA ARG A 136 -8.30 9.34 1.36
C ARG A 136 -7.77 8.24 0.45
N MET A 137 -8.67 7.49 -0.20
CA MET A 137 -8.29 6.30 -0.98
C MET A 137 -9.00 6.26 -2.32
N TRP A 138 -8.35 5.64 -3.30
CA TRP A 138 -8.88 5.40 -4.63
C TRP A 138 -9.67 4.10 -4.69
N VAL A 139 -10.76 4.17 -5.44
CA VAL A 139 -11.70 3.09 -5.69
C VAL A 139 -11.94 3.02 -7.18
N ARG A 140 -11.75 1.85 -7.77
CA ARG A 140 -12.15 1.59 -9.15
C ARG A 140 -13.64 1.30 -9.22
N VAL A 141 -14.38 2.12 -9.95
CA VAL A 141 -15.81 1.93 -10.17
C VAL A 141 -16.03 0.63 -10.96
N THR A 142 -16.96 -0.19 -10.48
CA THR A 142 -17.34 -1.47 -11.10
C THR A 142 -18.80 -1.48 -11.55
N HIS A 143 -19.63 -0.64 -10.94
CA HIS A 143 -21.05 -0.54 -11.24
C HIS A 143 -21.59 0.83 -10.82
N ARG A 144 -22.54 1.36 -11.59
CA ARG A 144 -23.28 2.59 -11.30
C ARG A 144 -24.77 2.34 -11.51
N ASP A 145 -25.56 2.77 -10.52
CA ASP A 145 -27.02 2.76 -10.51
C ASP A 145 -27.50 4.14 -10.04
N GLY A 146 -27.72 5.05 -11.01
CA GLY A 146 -27.96 6.47 -10.74
C GLY A 146 -26.82 7.09 -9.94
N ASP A 147 -27.14 7.59 -8.75
CA ASP A 147 -26.20 8.23 -7.82
C ASP A 147 -25.48 7.23 -6.90
N ARG A 148 -25.84 5.93 -6.96
CA ARG A 148 -25.23 4.89 -6.15
C ARG A 148 -24.20 4.13 -6.97
N LEU A 149 -22.96 4.13 -6.49
CA LEU A 149 -21.85 3.45 -7.15
C LEU A 149 -21.32 2.32 -6.27
N LYS A 150 -20.71 1.34 -6.95
CA LYS A 150 -19.94 0.27 -6.31
C LYS A 150 -18.58 0.20 -6.96
N GLY A 151 -17.55 -0.04 -6.16
CA GLY A 151 -16.21 -0.18 -6.67
C GLY A 151 -15.33 -1.03 -5.79
N ASN A 152 -14.14 -1.33 -6.28
CA ASN A 152 -13.12 -2.07 -5.56
C ASN A 152 -12.02 -1.11 -5.12
N LEU A 153 -11.58 -1.23 -3.88
CA LEU A 153 -10.49 -0.42 -3.33
C LEU A 153 -9.16 -0.71 -4.06
N GLU A 154 -8.43 0.32 -4.48
CA GLU A 154 -7.13 0.17 -5.16
C GLU A 154 -5.94 0.40 -4.21
N ASN A 155 -6.15 1.15 -3.13
CA ASN A 155 -5.10 1.44 -2.16
C ASN A 155 -5.03 0.40 -1.04
N TRP A 156 -3.83 0.25 -0.48
CA TRP A 156 -3.62 -0.36 0.83
C TRP A 156 -3.93 0.65 1.93
N PRO A 157 -4.97 0.41 2.76
CA PRO A 157 -5.29 1.34 3.84
C PRO A 157 -4.27 1.31 4.96
N LEU A 158 -4.09 2.45 5.62
CA LEU A 158 -3.31 2.59 6.85
C LEU A 158 -4.19 2.50 8.09
N TYR A 159 -5.37 3.14 8.09
CA TYR A 159 -6.24 3.25 9.26
C TYR A 159 -7.61 2.60 9.06
N VAL A 160 -8.05 2.45 7.82
CA VAL A 160 -9.33 1.82 7.48
C VAL A 160 -9.18 0.29 7.44
N HIS A 161 -10.09 -0.44 8.07
CA HIS A 161 -10.07 -1.92 8.07
C HIS A 161 -10.72 -2.50 6.80
N LEU A 162 -10.13 -2.21 5.64
CA LEU A 162 -10.51 -2.78 4.33
C LEU A 162 -9.28 -3.38 3.65
N HIS A 163 -9.51 -4.29 2.71
CA HIS A 163 -8.46 -4.82 1.84
C HIS A 163 -8.49 -4.18 0.45
N PRO A 164 -7.33 -4.05 -0.24
CA PRO A 164 -7.35 -3.82 -1.68
C PRO A 164 -8.17 -4.90 -2.38
N GLY A 165 -8.95 -4.49 -3.37
CA GLY A 165 -9.92 -5.34 -4.05
C GLY A 165 -11.24 -5.51 -3.30
N GLU A 166 -11.36 -5.06 -2.05
CA GLU A 166 -12.61 -5.14 -1.31
C GLU A 166 -13.67 -4.20 -1.90
N ARG A 167 -14.91 -4.70 -1.96
CA ARG A 167 -16.02 -3.99 -2.57
C ARG A 167 -16.59 -2.97 -1.60
N VAL A 168 -16.69 -1.72 -2.05
CA VAL A 168 -17.32 -0.61 -1.33
C VAL A 168 -18.53 -0.10 -2.11
N THR A 169 -19.53 0.41 -1.38
CA THR A 169 -20.71 1.09 -1.95
C THR A 169 -20.73 2.51 -1.43
N PHE A 170 -20.94 3.47 -2.33
CA PHE A 170 -20.85 4.91 -2.03
C PHE A 170 -21.81 5.69 -2.93
N LEU A 171 -22.04 6.96 -2.59
CA LEU A 171 -22.83 7.90 -3.37
C LEU A 171 -21.93 8.79 -4.23
N ILE A 172 -22.49 9.36 -5.29
CA ILE A 172 -21.79 10.28 -6.19
C ILE A 172 -21.28 11.54 -5.45
N ASP A 173 -21.96 11.95 -4.38
CA ASP A 173 -21.58 13.08 -3.53
C ASP A 173 -20.45 12.77 -2.54
N ASP A 174 -20.10 11.50 -2.38
CA ASP A 174 -18.95 11.07 -1.58
C ASP A 174 -17.63 11.25 -2.34
N ILE A 175 -17.69 11.48 -3.65
CA ILE A 175 -16.53 11.59 -4.54
C ILE A 175 -15.87 12.95 -4.35
N ILE A 176 -14.57 12.91 -4.01
CA ILE A 176 -13.72 14.09 -3.80
C ILE A 176 -12.72 14.30 -4.94
N ASP A 177 -12.52 13.31 -5.81
CA ASP A 177 -11.61 13.38 -6.95
C ASP A 177 -11.93 12.22 -7.92
N CYS A 178 -11.61 12.35 -9.20
CA CYS A 178 -11.80 11.27 -10.17
C CYS A 178 -10.83 11.34 -11.36
N HIS A 179 -10.40 10.17 -11.83
CA HIS A 179 -9.71 9.98 -13.11
C HIS A 179 -10.59 9.12 -14.01
N LEU A 180 -11.11 9.74 -15.07
CA LEU A 180 -11.87 9.05 -16.10
C LEU A 180 -10.93 8.29 -17.02
N ILE A 181 -11.29 7.06 -17.37
CA ILE A 181 -10.63 6.36 -18.46
C ILE A 181 -11.16 6.95 -19.76
N GLU A 182 -10.29 7.56 -20.56
CA GLU A 182 -10.63 7.89 -21.93
C GLU A 182 -10.97 6.60 -22.68
N VAL A 183 -12.26 6.38 -22.92
CA VAL A 183 -12.67 5.36 -23.89
C VAL A 183 -12.23 5.90 -25.24
N THR A 184 -11.07 5.42 -25.71
CA THR A 184 -10.72 5.57 -27.13
C THR A 184 -11.82 4.87 -27.90
N SER A 185 -12.81 5.65 -28.35
CA SER A 185 -13.86 5.20 -29.25
C SER A 185 -13.14 4.50 -30.39
N GLY A 186 -13.36 3.21 -30.54
CA GLY A 186 -12.61 2.39 -31.49
C GLY A 186 -12.78 2.95 -32.90
N GLU A 187 -11.78 3.65 -33.40
CA GLU A 187 -11.46 3.62 -34.81
C GLU A 187 -10.85 2.25 -35.11
N VAL A 188 -11.74 1.27 -35.26
CA VAL A 188 -11.48 0.22 -36.22
C VAL A 188 -11.46 0.91 -37.57
N LEU A 189 -10.27 1.28 -38.04
CA LEU A 189 -10.04 1.61 -39.45
C LEU A 189 -10.20 0.33 -40.28
N THR A 190 -11.43 -0.14 -40.44
CA THR A 190 -11.85 -0.88 -41.63
C THR A 190 -12.22 0.14 -42.69
N ASN A 191 -11.27 0.47 -43.58
CA ASN A 191 -11.49 0.61 -45.03
C ASN A 191 -10.20 1.09 -45.71
N GLN A 192 -9.65 0.24 -46.57
CA GLN A 192 -9.49 0.47 -48.03
C GLN A 192 -8.19 1.19 -48.38
N ALA A 193 -7.46 0.90 -49.44
CA ALA A 193 -7.48 -0.13 -50.47
C ALA A 193 -6.20 0.11 -51.29
N ALA A 194 -5.53 -0.96 -51.73
CA ALA A 194 -4.81 -1.11 -53.01
C ALA A 194 -3.96 -2.38 -52.94
#